data_AF-A0A1H8CJB1-F1
#
_entry.id   AF-A0A1H8CJB1-F1
#
_cell.length_a   1.000
_cell.length_b   1.000
_cell.length_c   1.000
_cell.angle_alpha   90.00
_cell.angle_beta   90.00
_cell.angle_gamma   90.00
#
_symmetry.space_group_name_H-M   'P 1'
#
loop_
_entity.id
_entity.type
_entity.pdbx_description
1 polymer ?
#
loop_
_entity_poly.entity_id
_entity_poly.type
_entity_poly.pdbx_seq_one_letter_code
_entity_poly.pdbx_strand_id
1 'polypeptide(L)'
;MFFLTSRQVIFTFCAGLLFTACTHSTSNKNVIQATDTNASAVTAVPDLGNTPAVPDTQFIVVDSMVNIKVNDQAVPRGQHSFDSALITYWTDCYKSNGKLPAYLRFKYQGTVMMGARGNLMDAVVRVQDSVKDHIARDKFLQEFHKIDPQHQKELEKLYPVLFQRRL
;
A
#
# COMPACT_ATOMS: atom_id res chain seq x y z
N MET A 1 34.92 -17.33 50.05
CA MET A 1 33.97 -16.47 49.32
C MET A 1 32.62 -16.63 50.00
N PHE A 2 32.10 -15.57 50.59
CA PHE A 2 30.98 -15.57 51.54
C PHE A 2 29.61 -15.69 50.84
N PHE A 3 28.69 -16.42 51.49
CA PHE A 3 27.25 -16.44 51.22
C PHE A 3 26.56 -15.23 51.88
N LEU A 4 25.58 -14.64 51.17
CA LEU A 4 24.46 -13.84 51.71
C LEU A 4 23.26 -14.13 50.76
N THR A 5 22.17 -14.82 51.11
CA THR A 5 21.05 -14.50 52.03
C THR A 5 20.59 -13.04 51.92
N SER A 6 19.31 -12.65 51.90
CA SER A 6 17.98 -13.28 51.88
C SER A 6 16.96 -12.10 51.87
N ARG A 7 15.68 -12.39 51.57
CA ARG A 7 14.46 -11.58 51.83
C ARG A 7 14.10 -10.46 50.83
N GLN A 8 12.83 -10.12 50.59
CA GLN A 8 11.51 -10.76 50.68
C GLN A 8 10.51 -9.73 50.08
N VAL A 9 9.58 -10.22 49.25
CA VAL A 9 8.11 -10.03 49.30
C VAL A 9 7.57 -8.62 49.58
N ILE A 10 6.79 -8.07 48.63
CA ILE A 10 5.40 -7.60 48.88
C ILE A 10 4.56 -7.84 47.61
N PHE A 11 3.60 -8.76 47.73
CA PHE A 11 2.42 -8.92 46.87
C PHE A 11 1.36 -7.94 47.37
N THR A 12 0.72 -7.17 46.49
CA THR A 12 -0.59 -6.57 46.81
C THR A 12 -1.53 -6.65 45.61
N PHE A 13 -2.61 -7.39 45.84
CA PHE A 13 -3.84 -7.53 45.07
C PHE A 13 -4.56 -6.18 44.88
N CYS A 14 -5.26 -6.04 43.75
CA CYS A 14 -6.62 -5.47 43.76
C CYS A 14 -7.42 -6.05 42.60
N ALA A 15 -8.31 -6.98 42.94
CA ALA A 15 -9.44 -7.41 42.12
C ALA A 15 -10.62 -6.46 42.37
N GLY A 16 -11.41 -6.19 41.33
CA GLY A 16 -12.65 -5.40 41.44
C GLY A 16 -13.53 -5.56 40.21
N LEU A 17 -14.52 -6.44 40.32
CA LEU A 17 -15.60 -6.79 39.39
C LEU A 17 -16.59 -5.61 39.20
N LEU A 18 -16.99 -5.28 37.96
CA LEU A 18 -18.28 -5.55 37.29
C LEU A 18 -19.51 -4.66 37.60
N PHE A 19 -20.20 -4.32 36.48
CA PHE A 19 -21.63 -4.05 36.25
C PHE A 19 -22.35 -2.79 36.80
N THR A 20 -22.84 -1.97 35.86
CA THR A 20 -24.19 -1.34 35.78
C THR A 20 -24.31 -0.74 34.35
N ALA A 21 -25.08 -1.26 33.38
CA ALA A 21 -26.54 -1.36 33.21
C ALA A 21 -27.26 0.00 32.95
N CYS A 22 -27.69 0.14 31.68
CA CYS A 22 -28.87 0.79 31.10
C CYS A 22 -29.59 2.00 31.76
N THR A 23 -29.80 3.00 30.90
CA THR A 23 -31.03 3.79 30.66
C THR A 23 -31.58 4.70 31.77
N HIS A 24 -31.53 6.01 31.50
CA HIS A 24 -32.67 6.87 31.81
C HIS A 24 -32.98 7.78 30.61
N SER A 25 -34.19 7.61 30.09
CA SER A 25 -34.83 8.52 29.14
C SER A 25 -35.26 9.79 29.88
N THR A 26 -35.00 10.95 29.29
CA THR A 26 -35.83 12.12 29.56
C THR A 26 -36.34 12.66 28.23
N SER A 27 -37.63 12.43 28.03
CA SER A 27 -38.44 12.95 26.95
C SER A 27 -38.56 14.47 27.08
N ASN A 28 -38.36 15.19 25.97
CA ASN A 28 -39.15 16.39 25.74
C ASN A 28 -39.42 16.55 24.24
N LYS A 29 -40.70 16.44 23.87
CA LYS A 29 -41.22 16.68 22.51
C LYS A 29 -41.46 18.18 22.34
N ASN A 30 -40.91 18.79 21.29
CA ASN A 30 -41.73 19.34 20.20
C ASN A 30 -40.89 20.07 19.12
N VAL A 31 -41.06 19.60 17.87
CA VAL A 31 -41.19 20.31 16.55
C VAL A 31 -40.21 21.48 16.29
N ILE A 32 -39.41 21.59 15.21
CA ILE A 32 -39.70 21.50 13.77
C ILE A 32 -38.36 21.28 13.02
N GLN A 33 -38.44 20.38 12.03
CA GLN A 33 -37.63 20.20 10.83
C GLN A 33 -36.76 21.39 10.38
N ALA A 34 -35.44 21.20 10.36
CA ALA A 34 -34.52 21.92 9.47
C ALA A 34 -33.36 20.99 9.10
N THR A 35 -33.35 20.61 7.83
CA THR A 35 -32.26 20.00 7.09
C THR A 35 -31.01 20.85 7.28
N ASP A 36 -29.88 20.26 7.71
CA ASP A 36 -28.58 20.46 7.06
C ASP A 36 -27.48 19.64 7.74
N THR A 37 -27.10 18.60 7.02
CA THR A 37 -25.78 18.00 6.88
C THR A 37 -24.63 18.95 7.21
N ASN A 38 -23.78 18.60 8.19
CA ASN A 38 -22.33 18.45 7.98
C ASN A 38 -21.55 18.09 9.25
N ALA A 39 -20.42 17.44 9.00
CA ALA A 39 -19.30 17.14 9.90
C ALA A 39 -19.40 15.87 10.75
N SER A 40 -19.15 14.72 10.10
CA SER A 40 -18.23 13.75 10.70
C SER A 40 -16.89 13.87 9.97
N ALA A 41 -15.90 14.44 10.66
CA ALA A 41 -14.51 14.35 10.26
C ALA A 41 -14.08 12.88 10.39
N VAL A 42 -14.18 12.14 9.29
CA VAL A 42 -13.57 10.82 9.15
C VAL A 42 -12.38 11.01 8.21
N THR A 43 -11.18 10.92 8.78
CA THR A 43 -9.94 10.64 8.06
C THR A 43 -10.04 9.24 7.45
N ALA A 44 -10.81 9.13 6.36
CA ALA A 44 -10.84 7.95 5.52
C ALA A 44 -9.62 8.01 4.60
N VAL A 45 -8.74 7.01 4.73
CA VAL A 45 -7.84 6.58 3.65
C VAL A 45 -8.67 6.54 2.37
N PRO A 46 -8.24 7.16 1.26
CA PRO A 46 -9.05 7.16 0.04
C PRO A 46 -9.29 5.72 -0.39
N ASP A 47 -10.53 5.29 -0.21
CA ASP A 47 -11.04 4.00 -0.60
C ASP A 47 -10.92 3.91 -2.12
N LEU A 48 -9.98 3.08 -2.58
CA LEU A 48 -9.84 2.70 -3.98
C LEU A 48 -11.03 1.79 -4.32
N GLY A 49 -12.22 2.39 -4.43
CA GLY A 49 -13.47 1.70 -4.67
C GLY A 49 -13.39 0.74 -5.86
N ASN A 50 -14.17 -0.35 -5.79
CA ASN A 50 -14.31 -1.44 -6.77
C ASN A 50 -13.01 -1.81 -7.50
N THR A 51 -12.42 -2.93 -7.10
CA THR A 51 -11.24 -3.59 -7.67
C THR A 51 -10.78 -2.95 -8.97
N PRO A 52 -9.73 -2.09 -8.94
CA PRO A 52 -9.43 -1.22 -10.06
C PRO A 52 -9.31 -2.06 -11.32
N ALA A 53 -10.10 -1.72 -12.34
CA ALA A 53 -9.97 -2.30 -13.66
C ALA A 53 -8.50 -2.12 -14.07
N VAL A 54 -7.74 -3.21 -14.09
CA VAL A 54 -6.29 -3.13 -14.30
C VAL A 54 -6.08 -2.57 -15.71
N PRO A 55 -5.52 -1.35 -15.85
CA PRO A 55 -5.36 -0.76 -17.17
C PRO A 55 -4.27 -1.52 -17.93
N ASP A 56 -4.45 -1.69 -19.24
CA ASP A 56 -3.43 -2.34 -20.09
C ASP A 56 -2.08 -1.60 -20.02
N THR A 57 -2.12 -0.27 -19.91
CA THR A 57 -0.93 0.56 -19.74
C THR A 57 -1.07 1.42 -18.51
N GLN A 58 -0.09 1.34 -17.63
CA GLN A 58 0.05 2.26 -16.51
C GLN A 58 0.87 3.48 -16.92
N PHE A 59 0.36 4.66 -16.60
CA PHE A 59 1.05 5.91 -16.84
C PHE A 59 1.64 6.47 -15.55
N ILE A 60 2.93 6.77 -15.58
CA ILE A 60 3.62 7.57 -14.58
C ILE A 60 3.83 8.95 -15.18
N VAL A 61 3.15 9.95 -14.64
CA VAL A 61 3.31 11.35 -15.06
C VAL A 61 4.24 12.04 -14.06
N VAL A 62 5.26 12.72 -14.57
CA VAL A 62 6.25 13.45 -13.78
C VAL A 62 6.28 14.88 -14.27
N ASP A 63 6.00 15.84 -13.39
CA ASP A 63 6.07 17.26 -13.73
C ASP A 63 7.47 17.86 -13.45
N SER A 64 7.65 19.13 -13.86
CA SER A 64 8.88 19.89 -13.66
C SER A 64 9.25 20.09 -12.18
N MET A 65 8.28 19.95 -11.27
CA MET A 65 8.47 20.04 -9.81
C MET A 65 8.68 18.65 -9.17
N VAL A 66 8.85 17.61 -9.99
CA VAL A 66 9.02 16.21 -9.56
C VAL A 66 7.81 15.71 -8.75
N ASN A 67 6.62 16.24 -9.03
CA ASN A 67 5.38 15.59 -8.60
C ASN A 67 5.13 14.40 -9.50
N ILE A 68 4.83 13.28 -8.86
CA ILE A 68 4.59 12.02 -9.54
C ILE A 68 3.11 11.70 -9.42
N LYS A 69 2.50 11.35 -10.55
CA LYS A 69 1.15 10.79 -10.60
C LYS A 69 1.20 9.40 -11.21
N VAL A 70 0.45 8.48 -10.63
CA VAL A 70 0.28 7.12 -11.15
C VAL A 70 -1.21 6.94 -11.45
N ASN A 71 -1.56 6.72 -12.72
CA ASN A 71 -2.97 6.65 -13.17
C ASN A 71 -3.82 7.83 -12.64
N ASP A 72 -3.31 9.04 -12.84
CA ASP A 72 -3.91 10.31 -12.39
C ASP A 72 -4.02 10.53 -10.88
N GLN A 73 -3.59 9.56 -10.05
CA GLN A 73 -3.49 9.73 -8.61
C GLN A 73 -2.13 10.29 -8.19
N ALA A 74 -2.14 11.33 -7.37
CA ALA A 74 -0.92 11.93 -6.86
C ALA A 74 -0.23 11.01 -5.85
N VAL A 75 1.05 10.74 -6.08
CA VAL A 75 1.89 10.02 -5.12
C VAL A 75 2.37 11.01 -4.07
N PRO A 76 2.26 10.68 -2.77
CA PRO A 76 2.80 11.52 -1.70
C PRO A 76 4.29 11.80 -1.90
N ARG A 77 4.74 13.00 -1.52
CA ARG A 77 6.18 13.30 -1.53
C ARG A 77 6.85 12.63 -0.34
N GLY A 78 7.92 11.90 -0.58
CA GLY A 78 8.69 11.25 0.46
C GLY A 78 9.80 10.39 -0.11
N GLN A 79 10.78 10.07 0.73
CA GLN A 79 11.72 9.02 0.38
C GLN A 79 10.95 7.70 0.30
N HIS A 80 11.17 6.95 -0.76
CA HIS A 80 10.51 5.66 -1.01
C HIS A 80 8.99 5.67 -1.26
N SER A 81 8.36 6.84 -1.37
CA SER A 81 6.90 6.92 -1.50
C SER A 81 6.40 6.38 -2.83
N PHE A 82 7.15 6.59 -3.90
CA PHE A 82 6.82 6.12 -5.24
C PHE A 82 6.90 4.60 -5.39
N ASP A 83 7.99 3.98 -4.93
CA ASP A 83 8.17 2.54 -4.88
C ASP A 83 7.11 1.88 -3.99
N SER A 84 6.84 2.42 -2.80
CA SER A 84 5.79 1.89 -1.93
C SER A 84 4.41 1.96 -2.58
N ALA A 85 4.06 3.08 -3.20
CA ALA A 85 2.77 3.25 -3.87
C ALA A 85 2.60 2.28 -5.05
N LEU A 86 3.66 2.14 -5.87
CA LEU A 86 3.62 1.27 -7.04
C LEU A 86 3.60 -0.22 -6.66
N ILE A 87 4.40 -0.63 -5.66
CA ILE A 87 4.40 -2.00 -5.13
C ILE A 87 3.01 -2.35 -4.58
N THR A 88 2.42 -1.46 -3.77
CA THR A 88 1.09 -1.68 -3.18
C THR A 88 0.06 -1.87 -4.28
N TYR A 89 0.01 -0.94 -5.24
CA TYR A 89 -0.93 -1.01 -6.36
C TYR A 89 -0.80 -2.30 -7.17
N TRP A 90 0.42 -2.70 -7.58
CA TRP A 90 0.61 -3.95 -8.33
C TRP A 90 0.28 -5.19 -7.52
N THR A 91 0.66 -5.21 -6.25
CA THR A 91 0.35 -6.33 -5.36
C THR A 91 -1.17 -6.48 -5.20
N ASP A 92 -1.90 -5.37 -5.06
CA ASP A 92 -3.36 -5.37 -4.94
C ASP A 92 -4.03 -5.81 -6.26
N CYS A 93 -3.56 -5.33 -7.41
CA CYS A 93 -4.02 -5.81 -8.71
C CYS A 93 -3.82 -7.32 -8.88
N TYR A 94 -2.64 -7.82 -8.50
CA TYR A 94 -2.32 -9.24 -8.54
C TYR A 94 -3.23 -10.06 -7.62
N LYS A 95 -3.34 -9.68 -6.34
CA LYS A 95 -4.15 -10.43 -5.35
C LYS A 95 -5.63 -10.42 -5.68
N SER A 96 -6.14 -9.31 -6.20
CA SER A 96 -7.58 -9.16 -6.43
C SER A 96 -8.03 -9.74 -7.77
N ASN A 97 -7.23 -9.57 -8.82
CA ASN A 97 -7.62 -9.91 -10.20
C ASN A 97 -6.69 -10.93 -10.88
N GLY A 98 -5.58 -11.32 -10.26
CA GLY A 98 -4.55 -12.17 -10.88
C GLY A 98 -3.84 -11.52 -12.06
N LYS A 99 -3.97 -10.20 -12.23
CA LYS A 99 -3.52 -9.43 -13.40
C LYS A 99 -2.68 -8.23 -12.99
N LEU A 100 -1.77 -7.84 -13.88
CA LEU A 100 -0.99 -6.61 -13.81
C LEU A 100 -1.16 -5.83 -15.11
N PRO A 101 -0.85 -4.52 -15.13
CA PRO A 101 -0.73 -3.79 -16.39
C PRO A 101 0.21 -4.51 -17.34
N ALA A 102 0.00 -4.42 -18.65
CA ALA A 102 0.91 -5.01 -19.62
C ALA A 102 2.15 -4.14 -19.82
N TYR A 103 1.99 -2.81 -19.74
CA TYR A 103 3.04 -1.84 -20.01
C TYR A 103 3.10 -0.73 -18.97
N LEU A 104 4.30 -0.17 -18.80
CA LEU A 104 4.55 1.03 -18.02
C LEU A 104 5.06 2.13 -18.94
N ARG A 105 4.46 3.33 -18.87
CA ARG A 105 4.90 4.47 -19.68
C ARG A 105 5.11 5.70 -18.82
N PHE A 106 6.23 6.38 -19.06
CA PHE A 106 6.54 7.66 -18.44
C PHE A 106 6.08 8.81 -19.34
N LYS A 107 5.42 9.80 -18.74
CA LYS A 107 5.07 11.08 -19.36
C LYS A 107 5.74 12.19 -18.56
N TYR A 108 6.72 12.85 -19.17
CA TYR A 108 7.40 13.98 -18.55
C TYR A 108 6.72 15.29 -19.00
N GLN A 109 6.27 16.09 -18.05
CA GLN A 109 5.63 17.39 -18.29
C GLN A 109 6.63 18.50 -17.97
N GLY A 110 7.07 19.21 -19.00
CA GLY A 110 8.09 20.25 -18.88
C GLY A 110 9.50 19.69 -18.74
N THR A 111 10.42 20.52 -18.23
CA THR A 111 11.82 20.16 -18.04
C THR A 111 11.99 19.41 -16.72
N VAL A 112 12.11 18.08 -16.80
CA VAL A 112 12.36 17.23 -15.63
C VAL A 112 13.87 17.06 -15.45
N MET A 113 14.34 17.23 -14.22
CA MET A 113 15.76 17.06 -13.90
C MET A 113 16.22 15.62 -14.21
N MET A 114 17.38 15.49 -14.88
CA MET A 114 17.97 14.19 -15.25
C MET A 114 18.09 13.23 -14.06
N GLY A 115 18.45 13.74 -12.86
CA GLY A 115 18.56 12.93 -11.65
C GLY A 115 17.22 12.34 -11.17
N ALA A 116 16.12 13.07 -11.36
CA ALA A 116 14.78 12.58 -11.02
C ALA A 116 14.34 11.44 -11.95
N ARG A 117 14.66 11.53 -13.25
CA ARG A 117 14.41 10.45 -14.22
C ARG A 117 15.16 9.17 -13.85
N GLY A 118 16.45 9.28 -13.52
CA GLY A 118 17.28 8.14 -13.12
C GLY A 118 16.72 7.43 -11.89
N ASN A 119 16.43 8.20 -10.83
CA ASN A 119 15.90 7.67 -9.58
C ASN A 119 14.55 6.95 -9.78
N LEU A 120 13.65 7.51 -10.59
CA LEU A 120 12.37 6.86 -10.90
C LEU A 120 12.53 5.53 -11.64
N MET A 121 13.45 5.46 -12.61
CA MET A 121 13.73 4.22 -13.32
C MET A 121 14.33 3.16 -12.40
N ASP A 122 15.25 3.56 -11.50
CA ASP A 122 15.81 2.65 -10.51
C ASP A 122 14.74 2.16 -9.52
N ALA A 123 13.80 3.03 -9.14
CA ALA A 123 12.67 2.67 -8.29
C ALA A 123 11.73 1.67 -8.98
N VAL A 124 11.45 1.84 -10.27
CA VAL A 124 10.67 0.86 -11.04
C VAL A 124 11.34 -0.50 -11.07
N VAL A 125 12.66 -0.58 -11.28
CA VAL A 125 13.37 -1.87 -11.26
C VAL A 125 13.23 -2.55 -9.90
N ARG A 126 13.42 -1.80 -8.80
CA ARG A 126 13.21 -2.36 -7.44
C ARG A 126 11.78 -2.87 -7.24
N VAL A 127 10.78 -2.13 -7.73
CA VAL A 127 9.37 -2.54 -7.66
C VAL A 127 9.13 -3.81 -8.47
N GLN A 128 9.62 -3.87 -9.71
CA GLN A 128 9.50 -5.04 -10.56
C GLN A 128 10.09 -6.29 -9.90
N ASP A 129 11.29 -6.18 -9.32
CA ASP A 129 11.95 -7.30 -8.66
C ASP A 129 11.22 -7.72 -7.37
N SER A 130 10.77 -6.76 -6.57
CA SER A 130 9.97 -7.05 -5.37
C SER A 130 8.66 -7.76 -5.70
N VAL A 131 7.97 -7.36 -6.76
CA VAL A 131 6.70 -7.98 -7.19
C VAL A 131 6.94 -9.34 -7.85
N LYS A 132 8.02 -9.52 -8.62
CA LYS A 132 8.42 -10.85 -9.12
C LYS A 132 8.63 -11.82 -7.97
N ASP A 133 9.38 -11.43 -6.95
CA ASP A 133 9.63 -12.29 -5.79
C ASP A 133 8.34 -12.57 -5.01
N HIS A 134 7.44 -11.59 -4.90
CA HIS A 134 6.13 -11.81 -4.28
C HIS A 134 5.32 -12.89 -5.03
N ILE A 135 5.18 -12.75 -6.35
CA ILE A 135 4.42 -13.70 -7.18
C ILE A 135 5.11 -15.08 -7.22
N ALA A 136 6.43 -15.12 -7.30
CA ALA A 136 7.19 -16.37 -7.30
C ALA A 136 7.03 -17.13 -5.98
N ARG A 137 7.07 -16.43 -4.84
CA ARG A 137 6.84 -17.03 -3.52
C ARG A 137 5.41 -17.52 -3.36
N ASP A 138 4.45 -16.75 -3.87
CA ASP A 138 3.03 -17.11 -3.84
C ASP A 138 2.72 -18.37 -4.67
N LYS A 139 3.25 -18.47 -5.89
CA LYS A 139 2.97 -19.59 -6.81
C LYS A 139 3.86 -20.82 -6.62
N PHE A 140 5.15 -20.61 -6.32
CA PHE A 140 6.17 -21.66 -6.38
C PHE A 140 6.92 -21.85 -5.06
N LEU A 141 6.56 -21.09 -4.00
CA LEU A 141 7.22 -21.13 -2.69
C LEU A 141 8.74 -20.85 -2.75
N GLN A 142 9.19 -20.15 -3.79
CA GLN A 142 10.60 -19.85 -4.06
C GLN A 142 10.77 -18.41 -4.53
N GLU A 143 11.98 -17.87 -4.38
CA GLU A 143 12.33 -16.55 -4.93
C GLU A 143 12.45 -16.61 -6.46
N PHE A 144 12.24 -15.49 -7.14
CA PHE A 144 12.15 -15.45 -8.60
C PHE A 144 13.43 -15.98 -9.30
N HIS A 145 14.60 -15.74 -8.73
CA HIS A 145 15.86 -16.20 -9.30
C HIS A 145 16.16 -17.69 -9.03
N LYS A 146 15.37 -18.34 -8.17
CA LYS A 146 15.52 -19.76 -7.79
C LYS A 146 14.53 -20.68 -8.52
N ILE A 147 13.45 -20.13 -9.07
CA ILE A 147 12.49 -20.91 -9.86
C ILE A 147 13.08 -21.33 -11.20
N ASP A 148 12.57 -22.44 -11.73
CA ASP A 148 12.98 -22.99 -13.02
C ASP A 148 12.83 -21.95 -14.16
N PRO A 149 13.77 -21.88 -15.13
CA PRO A 149 13.68 -20.92 -16.24
C PRO A 149 12.40 -21.03 -17.06
N GLN A 150 11.75 -22.20 -17.12
CA GLN A 150 10.46 -22.33 -17.79
C GLN A 150 9.36 -21.55 -17.06
N HIS A 151 9.32 -21.61 -15.72
CA HIS A 151 8.39 -20.82 -14.90
C HIS A 151 8.71 -19.31 -14.98
N GLN A 152 9.98 -18.93 -15.08
CA GLN A 152 10.35 -17.53 -15.28
C GLN A 152 9.78 -16.97 -16.60
N LYS A 153 9.90 -17.74 -17.69
CA LYS A 153 9.31 -17.38 -19.00
C LYS A 153 7.78 -17.34 -18.96
N GLU A 154 7.15 -18.22 -18.19
CA GLU A 154 5.70 -18.17 -17.98
C GLU A 154 5.28 -16.88 -17.28
N LEU A 155 5.98 -16.49 -16.21
CA LEU A 155 5.75 -15.22 -15.52
C LEU A 155 5.98 -14.02 -16.44
N GLU A 156 6.99 -14.06 -17.31
CA GLU A 156 7.24 -13.02 -18.31
C GLU A 156 6.07 -12.88 -19.30
N LYS A 157 5.50 -14.00 -19.74
CA LYS A 157 4.34 -14.00 -20.62
C LYS A 157 3.07 -13.49 -19.93
N LEU A 158 2.85 -13.87 -18.67
CA LEU A 158 1.66 -13.48 -17.91
C LEU A 158 1.71 -12.03 -17.40
N TYR A 159 2.91 -11.56 -17.04
CA TYR A 159 3.12 -10.28 -16.36
C TYR A 159 4.24 -9.45 -17.02
N PRO A 160 4.06 -9.04 -18.29
CA PRO A 160 5.15 -8.45 -19.09
C PRO A 160 5.68 -7.12 -18.50
N VAL A 161 4.87 -6.36 -17.77
CA VAL A 161 5.31 -5.11 -17.12
C VAL A 161 6.46 -5.33 -16.13
N LEU A 162 6.56 -6.52 -15.53
CA LEU A 162 7.64 -6.84 -14.59
C LEU A 162 9.00 -7.02 -15.28
N PHE A 163 9.00 -7.26 -16.59
CA PHE A 163 10.19 -7.54 -17.39
C PHE A 163 10.54 -6.40 -18.35
N GLN A 164 9.73 -5.33 -18.35
CA GLN A 164 9.96 -4.19 -19.20
C GLN A 164 11.29 -3.50 -18.85
N ARG A 165 12.19 -3.41 -19.83
CA ARG A 165 13.46 -2.70 -19.70
C ARG A 165 13.24 -1.18 -19.72
N ARG A 166 14.21 -0.43 -19.17
CA ARG A 166 14.21 1.04 -19.13
C ARG A 166 13.91 1.61 -20.53
N LEU A 167 12.94 2.53 -20.59
CA LEU A 167 12.57 3.31 -21.79
C LEU A 167 13.38 4.62 -21.89
#